data_AF-A0ABD3NHB0-F1
#
_entry.id   AF-A0ABD3NHB0-F1
#
_cell.length_a   1.000
_cell.length_b   1.000
_cell.length_c   1.000
_cell.angle_alpha   90.00
_cell.angle_beta   90.00
_cell.angle_gamma   90.00
#
_symmetry.space_group_name_H-M   'P 1'
#
loop_
_entity.id
_entity.type
_entity.pdbx_description
1 polymer ?
#
loop_
_entity_poly.entity_id
_entity_poly.type
_entity_poly.pdbx_seq_one_letter_code
_entity_poly.pdbx_strand_id
1 'polypeptide(L)'
;MAASLENEDVDEAMFGIDDKESDPQAPSSSAQPLMAGERPPPPLPSGWFLKQSYSNPGYFYYFNQDTGECCWDIPTETTAVSYDDNAAVSQDINATAAAAAAAVKSILKRSSVAPVIDSAAVTSSQEDEDEAQHARKKHKHEKKHHNRRSSTDSSADSPKEVRVLHILKKHNGSRRPSSWRVPKITISKEKAIEELNELKAILQEVGDATELRATFEELAKTESDCSSAKRGGDLGFFGRKKMQPAFEKASFGLKVGALSDVVDTSSGVHIILRLA
;
A
#
# COMPACT_ATOMS: atom_id res chain seq x y z
N MET A 1 69.56 49.86 11.69
CA MET A 1 68.24 50.41 11.30
C MET A 1 67.22 49.50 11.96
N ALA A 2 66.57 49.93 13.05
CA ALA A 2 65.32 50.71 13.09
C ALA A 2 64.10 49.79 12.81
N ALA A 3 62.98 49.79 13.54
CA ALA A 3 62.54 50.48 14.78
C ALA A 3 61.52 49.54 15.51
N SER A 4 61.25 49.61 16.83
CA SER A 4 60.23 50.45 17.54
C SER A 4 58.81 50.33 16.93
N LEU A 5 57.65 50.28 17.63
CA LEU A 5 57.18 50.46 19.02
C LEU A 5 56.05 49.39 19.29
N GLU A 6 55.84 48.78 20.47
CA GLU A 6 55.36 49.27 21.79
C GLU A 6 53.81 49.34 21.96
N ASN A 7 53.33 48.85 23.12
CA ASN A 7 52.09 49.18 23.86
C ASN A 7 50.72 48.59 23.40
N GLU A 8 49.74 48.32 24.28
CA GLU A 8 49.69 48.19 25.76
C GLU A 8 48.43 47.38 26.16
N ASP A 9 48.41 46.80 27.36
CA ASP A 9 47.29 46.05 27.94
C ASP A 9 46.13 46.95 28.42
N VAL A 10 44.90 46.42 28.41
CA VAL A 10 43.78 46.86 29.27
C VAL A 10 42.98 45.66 29.74
N ASP A 11 42.51 45.75 30.98
CA ASP A 11 42.23 44.61 31.86
C ASP A 11 40.72 44.38 32.13
N GLU A 12 40.45 43.32 32.90
CA GLU A 12 39.26 43.02 33.71
C GLU A 12 37.89 42.60 33.09
N ALA A 13 37.56 41.33 33.40
CA ALA A 13 36.36 40.86 34.15
C ALA A 13 34.95 40.99 33.50
N MET A 14 33.99 40.08 33.69
CA MET A 14 33.65 39.28 34.87
C MET A 14 32.51 38.27 34.53
N PHE A 15 32.23 37.32 35.45
CA PHE A 15 31.09 36.37 35.48
C PHE A 15 31.01 35.26 34.43
N GLY A 16 31.19 34.01 34.91
CA GLY A 16 30.62 32.82 34.27
C GLY A 16 29.33 32.38 34.95
N ILE A 17 28.72 31.31 34.44
CA ILE A 17 27.77 30.41 35.12
C ILE A 17 27.69 29.13 34.28
N ASP A 18 27.77 27.97 34.93
CA ASP A 18 27.45 26.66 34.37
C ASP A 18 25.99 26.61 33.83
N ASP A 19 25.71 25.85 32.78
CA ASP A 19 25.09 24.53 32.97
C ASP A 19 24.93 23.75 31.65
N LYS A 20 24.51 22.49 31.78
CA LYS A 20 24.34 21.49 30.73
C LYS A 20 23.20 21.84 29.76
N GLU A 21 23.31 21.39 28.51
CA GLU A 21 22.48 20.26 28.04
C GLU A 21 23.07 19.61 26.77
N SER A 22 22.81 18.32 26.60
CA SER A 22 23.26 17.51 25.45
C SER A 22 22.04 17.02 24.72
N ASP A 23 21.80 17.47 23.48
CA ASP A 23 20.62 17.10 22.71
C ASP A 23 20.87 17.19 21.18
N PRO A 24 19.98 16.70 20.30
CA PRO A 24 20.25 15.44 19.64
C PRO A 24 20.62 15.58 18.16
N GLN A 25 21.34 14.58 17.64
CA GLN A 25 21.91 14.62 16.29
C GLN A 25 20.86 14.35 15.20
N ALA A 26 20.43 15.40 14.50
CA ALA A 26 19.51 15.30 13.37
C ALA A 26 20.20 14.78 12.09
N PRO A 27 19.58 13.85 11.32
CA PRO A 27 20.16 13.29 10.10
C PRO A 27 20.00 14.21 8.88
N SER A 28 20.97 14.17 7.98
CA SER A 28 20.99 14.93 6.73
C SER A 28 20.01 14.41 5.68
N SER A 29 19.22 15.28 5.05
CA SER A 29 18.84 15.12 3.63
C SER A 29 18.49 16.46 2.98
N SER A 30 18.68 16.55 1.66
CA SER A 30 18.78 17.80 0.89
C SER A 30 17.43 18.36 0.42
N ALA A 31 17.29 19.68 0.43
CA ALA A 31 16.33 20.42 -0.39
C ALA A 31 17.06 21.24 -1.48
N GLN A 32 16.55 21.23 -2.71
CA GLN A 32 17.13 21.92 -3.87
C GLN A 32 16.38 23.23 -4.20
N PRO A 33 17.01 24.22 -4.87
CA PRO A 33 16.42 25.53 -5.12
C PRO A 33 15.43 25.54 -6.30
N LEU A 34 14.33 26.28 -6.17
CA LEU A 34 13.32 26.46 -7.21
C LEU A 34 13.64 27.65 -8.14
N MET A 35 13.29 27.54 -9.43
CA MET A 35 13.56 28.56 -10.46
C MET A 35 12.47 29.65 -10.50
N ALA A 36 12.86 30.87 -10.88
CA ALA A 36 12.02 32.06 -10.86
C ALA A 36 10.81 32.01 -11.82
N GLY A 37 9.64 32.41 -11.32
CA GLY A 37 8.41 32.52 -12.12
C GLY A 37 7.10 32.65 -11.33
N GLU A 38 7.12 32.40 -10.01
CA GLU A 38 5.91 32.42 -9.18
C GLU A 38 5.64 33.79 -8.54
N ARG A 39 4.35 34.05 -8.25
CA ARG A 39 3.85 35.23 -7.52
C ARG A 39 4.70 35.43 -6.25
N PRO A 40 5.08 36.68 -5.88
CA PRO A 40 5.85 36.91 -4.65
C PRO A 40 5.15 36.22 -3.47
N PRO A 41 5.89 35.44 -2.65
CA PRO A 41 5.28 34.68 -1.56
C PRO A 41 4.54 35.63 -0.63
N PRO A 42 3.41 35.18 -0.03
CA PRO A 42 2.71 36.00 0.96
C PRO A 42 3.70 36.38 2.08
N PRO A 43 3.57 37.60 2.64
CA PRO A 43 4.38 37.99 3.79
C PRO A 43 4.14 37.01 4.93
N LEU A 44 5.15 36.80 5.76
CA LEU A 44 5.04 35.91 6.91
C LEU A 44 3.98 36.44 7.90
N PRO A 45 3.26 35.53 8.57
CA PRO A 45 2.41 35.83 9.72
C PRO A 45 3.09 36.70 10.76
N SER A 46 2.29 37.44 11.52
CA SER A 46 2.82 38.19 12.66
C SER A 46 3.54 37.25 13.64
N GLY A 47 4.72 37.67 14.13
CA GLY A 47 5.57 36.88 15.03
C GLY A 47 6.53 35.92 14.34
N TRP A 48 6.37 35.59 13.05
CA TRP A 48 7.23 34.61 12.35
C TRP A 48 8.39 35.25 11.59
N PHE A 49 9.61 34.78 11.88
CA PHE A 49 10.87 35.27 11.30
C PHE A 49 11.65 34.17 10.60
N LEU A 50 12.25 34.50 9.45
CA LEU A 50 13.22 33.62 8.78
C LEU A 50 14.58 33.73 9.49
N LYS A 51 15.07 32.64 10.09
CA LYS A 51 16.40 32.54 10.72
C LYS A 51 17.30 31.61 9.93
N GLN A 52 18.58 31.98 9.79
CA GLN A 52 19.61 31.09 9.24
C GLN A 52 20.05 30.08 10.31
N SER A 53 20.25 28.82 9.94
CA SER A 53 20.83 27.81 10.82
C SER A 53 22.31 28.11 11.06
N TYR A 54 22.71 28.33 12.31
CA TYR A 54 24.11 28.51 12.70
C TYR A 54 24.98 27.27 12.38
N SER A 55 24.41 26.08 12.53
CA SER A 55 25.12 24.80 12.29
C SER A 55 25.26 24.46 10.81
N ASN A 56 24.38 25.01 9.95
CA ASN A 56 24.35 24.74 8.51
C ASN A 56 24.19 26.07 7.75
N PRO A 57 25.28 26.85 7.58
CA PRO A 57 25.24 28.16 6.93
C PRO A 57 24.73 28.04 5.49
N GLY A 58 23.52 28.55 5.26
CA GLY A 58 22.82 28.51 3.97
C GLY A 58 21.43 27.87 4.05
N TYR A 59 21.12 27.17 5.14
CA TYR A 59 19.78 26.68 5.46
C TYR A 59 19.05 27.72 6.31
N PHE A 60 17.75 27.90 6.03
CA PHE A 60 16.88 28.80 6.76
C PHE A 60 15.65 28.07 7.27
N TYR A 61 15.13 28.50 8.41
CA TYR A 61 13.93 27.98 9.05
C TYR A 61 13.07 29.14 9.55
N TYR A 62 11.78 28.89 9.77
CA TYR A 62 10.84 29.86 10.31
C TYR A 62 10.72 29.67 11.83
N PHE A 63 10.85 30.78 12.56
CA PHE A 63 10.77 30.83 14.01
C PHE A 63 9.70 31.82 14.44
N ASN A 64 8.74 31.38 15.24
CA ASN A 64 7.76 32.25 15.87
C ASN A 64 8.34 32.81 17.18
N GLN A 65 8.50 34.13 17.25
CA GLN A 65 8.99 34.80 18.45
C GLN A 65 7.96 34.81 19.59
N ASP A 66 6.67 34.74 19.28
CA ASP A 66 5.59 34.82 20.28
C ASP A 66 5.27 33.45 20.92
N THR A 67 5.40 32.35 20.16
CA THR A 67 5.13 30.98 20.65
C THR A 67 6.38 30.14 20.89
N GLY A 68 7.55 30.55 20.38
CA GLY A 68 8.79 29.78 20.41
C GLY A 68 8.85 28.63 19.39
N GLU A 69 7.81 28.45 18.57
CA GLU A 69 7.71 27.36 17.59
C GLU A 69 8.74 27.52 16.44
N CYS A 70 9.24 26.39 15.95
CA CYS A 70 10.13 26.31 14.80
C CYS A 70 9.50 25.42 13.72
N CYS A 71 9.41 25.89 12.48
CA CYS A 71 9.02 25.05 11.34
C CYS A 71 9.93 25.29 10.12
N TRP A 72 10.01 24.30 9.25
CA TRP A 72 10.79 24.37 8.01
C TRP A 72 9.94 24.79 6.80
N ASP A 73 8.64 24.52 6.85
CA ASP A 73 7.65 24.99 5.88
C ASP A 73 7.23 26.43 6.16
N ILE A 74 6.84 27.18 5.12
CA ILE A 74 6.37 28.56 5.27
C ILE A 74 5.09 28.56 6.11
N PRO A 75 5.08 29.21 7.29
CA PRO A 75 3.84 29.40 8.05
C PRO A 75 2.94 30.32 7.22
N THR A 76 1.84 29.80 6.69
CA THR A 76 0.82 30.64 6.04
C THR A 76 -0.26 30.97 7.05
N GLU A 77 -0.50 32.26 7.29
CA GLU A 77 -1.64 32.69 8.09
C GLU A 77 -2.91 32.20 7.39
N THR A 78 -3.59 31.24 8.00
CA THR A 78 -4.94 30.89 7.58
C THR A 78 -5.81 32.08 7.95
N THR A 79 -5.99 32.99 7.00
CA THR A 79 -6.91 34.12 7.15
C THR A 79 -8.29 33.54 7.48
N ALA A 80 -8.67 33.67 8.75
CA ALA A 80 -9.95 33.23 9.25
C ALA A 80 -11.05 34.04 8.56
N VAL A 81 -11.62 33.47 7.50
CA VAL A 81 -12.87 33.97 6.93
C VAL A 81 -13.96 33.65 7.94
N SER A 82 -14.34 34.66 8.72
CA SER A 82 -15.44 34.60 9.68
C SER A 82 -16.73 34.28 8.94
N TYR A 83 -17.15 33.01 8.98
CA TYR A 83 -18.51 32.60 8.70
C TYR A 83 -19.26 32.52 10.05
N ASP A 84 -19.70 33.67 10.54
CA ASP A 84 -20.61 33.75 11.68
C ASP A 84 -21.99 33.26 11.24
N ASP A 85 -22.29 31.99 11.52
CA ASP A 85 -23.66 31.50 11.72
C ASP A 85 -23.60 30.19 12.52
N ASN A 86 -23.58 30.30 13.85
CA ASN A 86 -23.84 29.17 14.73
C ASN A 86 -24.47 29.59 16.06
N ALA A 87 -25.77 29.86 15.99
CA ALA A 87 -26.59 30.15 17.16
C ALA A 87 -27.95 29.41 17.11
N ALA A 88 -27.96 28.09 16.89
CA ALA A 88 -29.06 27.21 17.33
C ALA A 88 -28.75 25.70 17.21
N VAL A 89 -29.01 24.99 18.30
CA VAL A 89 -29.33 23.53 18.37
C VAL A 89 -28.21 22.55 17.98
N SER A 90 -27.36 22.30 18.96
CA SER A 90 -26.83 20.95 19.21
C SER A 90 -27.95 20.03 19.71
N GLN A 91 -28.42 19.10 18.88
CA GLN A 91 -28.94 17.78 19.26
C GLN A 91 -29.08 16.90 17.98
N ASP A 92 -29.10 15.57 18.16
CA ASP A 92 -29.42 14.56 17.14
C ASP A 92 -28.42 14.23 16.00
N ILE A 93 -27.24 13.67 16.33
CA ILE A 93 -26.52 12.73 15.43
C ILE A 93 -26.08 11.38 16.05
N ASN A 94 -26.20 11.18 17.37
CA ASN A 94 -25.81 9.93 18.05
C ASN A 94 -26.88 8.80 17.99
N ALA A 95 -27.68 8.73 16.91
CA ALA A 95 -28.78 7.77 16.78
C ALA A 95 -28.67 6.79 15.58
N THR A 96 -27.78 7.03 14.61
CA THR A 96 -27.77 6.27 13.33
C THR A 96 -26.64 5.22 13.23
N ALA A 97 -25.86 5.01 14.30
CA ALA A 97 -24.86 3.94 14.37
C ALA A 97 -25.41 2.60 14.92
N ALA A 98 -26.55 2.60 15.61
CA ALA A 98 -27.10 1.42 16.29
C ALA A 98 -28.00 0.53 15.39
N ALA A 99 -28.57 1.07 14.30
CA ALA A 99 -29.55 0.37 13.47
C ALA A 99 -28.93 -0.66 12.51
N ALA A 100 -27.71 -0.43 12.02
CA ALA A 100 -27.05 -1.31 11.04
C ALA A 100 -26.58 -2.66 11.65
N ALA A 101 -26.24 -2.69 12.94
CA ALA A 101 -25.74 -3.89 13.62
C ALA A 101 -26.84 -4.89 14.03
N ALA A 102 -28.12 -4.51 13.97
CA ALA A 102 -29.25 -5.36 14.35
C ALA A 102 -29.73 -6.29 13.22
N ALA A 103 -29.58 -5.88 11.95
CA ALA A 103 -30.09 -6.61 10.79
C ALA A 103 -29.34 -7.92 10.49
N VAL A 104 -28.05 -8.01 10.85
CA VAL A 104 -27.22 -9.21 10.57
C VAL A 104 -27.46 -10.34 11.60
N LYS A 105 -27.89 -10.01 12.82
CA LYS A 105 -28.11 -10.99 13.90
C LYS A 105 -29.39 -11.83 13.77
N SER A 106 -30.33 -11.45 12.88
CA SER A 106 -31.58 -12.19 12.66
C SER A 106 -31.45 -13.37 11.68
N ILE A 107 -30.48 -13.31 10.76
CA ILE A 107 -30.30 -14.31 9.69
C ILE A 107 -29.62 -15.59 10.20
N LEU A 108 -28.71 -15.48 11.19
CA LEU A 108 -27.94 -16.62 11.71
C LEU A 108 -28.70 -17.50 12.75
N LYS A 109 -29.99 -17.22 13.02
CA LYS A 109 -30.76 -17.89 14.11
C LYS A 109 -31.86 -18.86 13.62
N ARG A 110 -31.89 -19.22 12.34
CA ARG A 110 -32.89 -20.17 11.76
C ARG A 110 -32.31 -21.41 11.07
N SER A 111 -31.01 -21.71 11.25
CA SER A 111 -30.34 -22.88 10.63
C SER A 111 -29.82 -23.89 11.64
N SER A 112 -30.76 -24.48 12.40
CA SER A 112 -30.61 -25.69 13.22
C SER A 112 -32.05 -26.11 13.57
N VAL A 113 -32.58 -27.30 13.26
CA VAL A 113 -32.06 -28.64 13.54
C VAL A 113 -32.74 -29.65 12.55
N ALA A 114 -32.09 -30.78 12.25
CA ALA A 114 -32.66 -31.95 11.54
C ALA A 114 -32.88 -33.12 12.55
N PRO A 115 -33.38 -34.34 12.22
CA PRO A 115 -33.78 -34.93 10.92
C PRO A 115 -35.09 -35.79 11.03
N VAL A 116 -35.22 -36.81 10.17
CA VAL A 116 -35.99 -38.10 10.22
C VAL A 116 -37.50 -38.19 9.87
N ILE A 117 -37.77 -39.12 8.93
CA ILE A 117 -38.95 -40.03 8.68
C ILE A 117 -40.39 -39.44 8.75
N ASP A 118 -41.36 -39.85 7.93
CA ASP A 118 -41.79 -41.23 7.63
C ASP A 118 -42.49 -41.39 6.25
N SER A 119 -43.11 -42.55 6.02
CA SER A 119 -43.37 -43.21 4.73
C SER A 119 -44.76 -43.01 4.09
N ALA A 120 -44.84 -43.42 2.82
CA ALA A 120 -46.00 -44.00 2.11
C ALA A 120 -47.14 -43.12 1.55
N ALA A 121 -47.92 -43.76 0.66
CA ALA A 121 -49.15 -43.32 -0.03
C ALA A 121 -48.95 -42.25 -1.14
N VAL A 122 -48.78 -42.62 -2.41
CA VAL A 122 -49.75 -43.16 -3.40
C VAL A 122 -50.78 -42.13 -3.90
N THR A 123 -50.67 -41.76 -5.18
CA THR A 123 -51.80 -41.61 -6.11
C THR A 123 -51.29 -41.58 -7.55
N SER A 124 -52.04 -42.22 -8.45
CA SER A 124 -51.76 -42.47 -9.86
C SER A 124 -52.24 -41.35 -10.79
N SER A 125 -52.15 -41.61 -12.11
CA SER A 125 -52.57 -40.80 -13.28
C SER A 125 -51.43 -39.94 -13.86
N GLN A 126 -50.75 -40.28 -14.97
CA GLN A 126 -51.23 -40.88 -16.24
C GLN A 126 -52.33 -39.95 -16.81
N GLU A 127 -52.18 -39.24 -17.91
CA GLU A 127 -51.90 -39.62 -19.32
C GLU A 127 -51.19 -38.42 -20.04
N ASP A 128 -50.51 -38.48 -21.21
CA ASP A 128 -50.09 -39.57 -22.12
C ASP A 128 -49.00 -39.06 -23.13
N GLU A 129 -48.44 -39.99 -23.95
CA GLU A 129 -48.00 -39.97 -25.39
C GLU A 129 -47.69 -38.61 -26.11
N ASP A 130 -46.74 -38.44 -27.06
CA ASP A 130 -46.44 -39.32 -28.21
C ASP A 130 -45.15 -38.97 -29.02
N GLU A 131 -44.73 -39.89 -29.91
CA GLU A 131 -43.90 -39.74 -31.15
C GLU A 131 -42.61 -38.85 -31.15
N ALA A 132 -41.35 -39.31 -31.09
CA ALA A 132 -40.60 -40.28 -31.92
C ALA A 132 -39.94 -39.76 -33.24
N GLN A 133 -38.61 -39.63 -33.15
CA GLN A 133 -37.60 -40.15 -34.10
C GLN A 133 -37.14 -39.41 -35.39
N HIS A 134 -35.83 -39.65 -35.62
CA HIS A 134 -35.05 -39.64 -36.88
C HIS A 134 -34.43 -38.32 -37.40
N ALA A 135 -33.19 -38.33 -37.94
CA ALA A 135 -32.08 -39.29 -37.81
C ALA A 135 -30.75 -38.68 -38.31
N ARG A 136 -29.64 -39.11 -37.67
CA ARG A 136 -28.32 -39.41 -38.25
C ARG A 136 -27.77 -38.49 -39.37
N LYS A 137 -26.62 -37.86 -39.10
CA LYS A 137 -25.44 -38.05 -39.97
C LYS A 137 -24.15 -38.09 -39.18
N LYS A 138 -23.33 -39.09 -39.48
CA LYS A 138 -22.03 -39.36 -38.84
C LYS A 138 -20.96 -38.56 -39.56
N HIS A 139 -20.04 -37.93 -38.83
CA HIS A 139 -18.66 -37.80 -39.34
C HIS A 139 -17.64 -38.23 -38.29
N LYS A 140 -17.06 -39.40 -38.56
CA LYS A 140 -15.90 -39.97 -37.90
C LYS A 140 -14.69 -39.09 -38.23
N HIS A 141 -14.02 -38.54 -37.22
CA HIS A 141 -12.62 -38.15 -37.32
C HIS A 141 -11.83 -38.62 -36.11
N GLU A 142 -11.46 -39.89 -36.20
CA GLU A 142 -10.55 -40.60 -35.33
C GLU A 142 -9.14 -39.97 -35.41
N LYS A 143 -8.76 -39.17 -34.41
CA LYS A 143 -7.38 -38.71 -34.23
C LYS A 143 -6.84 -39.13 -32.87
N LYS A 144 -6.50 -40.43 -32.83
CA LYS A 144 -5.34 -41.02 -32.14
C LYS A 144 -4.99 -40.40 -30.78
N HIS A 145 -5.45 -41.06 -29.72
CA HIS A 145 -4.90 -40.91 -28.38
C HIS A 145 -3.38 -41.11 -28.39
N HIS A 146 -2.62 -40.02 -28.46
CA HIS A 146 -1.24 -40.04 -28.00
C HIS A 146 -1.30 -39.90 -26.48
N ASN A 147 -1.54 -41.03 -25.82
CA ASN A 147 -1.20 -41.21 -24.41
C ASN A 147 0.33 -41.11 -24.30
N ARG A 148 0.85 -39.89 -24.38
CA ARG A 148 2.21 -39.57 -23.92
C ARG A 148 2.15 -39.72 -22.42
N ARG A 149 2.40 -40.96 -21.96
CA ARG A 149 2.97 -41.24 -20.65
C ARG A 149 4.08 -40.21 -20.45
N SER A 150 3.81 -39.19 -19.65
CA SER A 150 4.83 -38.21 -19.28
C SER A 150 5.84 -38.98 -18.45
N SER A 151 6.98 -39.31 -19.07
CA SER A 151 8.11 -39.92 -18.39
C SER A 151 8.40 -39.13 -17.11
N THR A 152 8.37 -39.83 -15.99
CA THR A 152 8.78 -39.33 -14.68
C THR A 152 10.29 -39.06 -14.71
N ASP A 153 10.65 -37.87 -15.18
CA ASP A 153 11.99 -37.33 -14.98
C ASP A 153 12.08 -36.78 -13.56
N SER A 154 12.60 -37.61 -12.67
CA SER A 154 12.71 -37.35 -11.23
C SER A 154 13.90 -36.44 -10.92
N SER A 155 13.87 -35.21 -11.45
CA SER A 155 14.92 -34.21 -11.25
C SER A 155 14.47 -33.09 -10.30
N ALA A 156 14.78 -33.25 -9.01
CA ALA A 156 14.70 -32.25 -7.94
C ALA A 156 13.34 -31.51 -7.74
N ASP A 157 12.61 -31.99 -6.73
CA ASP A 157 11.39 -31.48 -6.08
C ASP A 157 11.17 -29.95 -6.16
N SER A 158 10.73 -29.48 -7.33
CA SER A 158 10.36 -28.08 -7.53
C SER A 158 9.19 -28.00 -8.52
N PRO A 159 8.18 -27.15 -8.23
CA PRO A 159 6.99 -27.06 -9.06
C PRO A 159 7.37 -26.58 -10.47
N LYS A 160 6.71 -27.15 -11.49
CA LYS A 160 6.90 -26.74 -12.89
C LYS A 160 6.26 -25.37 -13.16
N GLU A 161 5.15 -25.11 -12.48
CA GLU A 161 4.35 -23.89 -12.54
C GLU A 161 3.86 -23.53 -11.13
N VAL A 162 3.72 -22.24 -10.85
CA VAL A 162 3.17 -21.72 -9.59
C VAL A 162 2.03 -20.76 -9.89
N ARG A 163 1.12 -20.57 -8.94
CA ARG A 163 0.10 -19.51 -8.99
C ARG A 163 0.34 -18.52 -7.85
N VAL A 164 0.35 -17.23 -8.16
CA VAL A 164 0.56 -16.17 -7.16
C VAL A 164 -0.44 -15.03 -7.33
N LEU A 165 -0.77 -14.40 -6.21
CA LEU A 165 -1.25 -13.02 -6.18
C LEU A 165 -0.04 -12.09 -6.02
N HIS A 166 -0.11 -10.87 -6.55
CA HIS A 166 0.87 -9.83 -6.24
C HIS A 166 0.25 -8.44 -6.04
N ILE A 167 0.91 -7.62 -5.21
CA ILE A 167 0.70 -6.18 -5.15
C ILE A 167 1.97 -5.55 -5.72
N LEU A 168 1.83 -4.70 -6.75
CA LEU A 168 2.91 -3.90 -7.32
C LEU A 168 2.70 -2.45 -6.91
N LYS A 169 3.71 -1.84 -6.27
CA LYS A 169 3.82 -0.40 -6.10
C LYS A 169 4.95 0.12 -6.99
N LYS A 170 4.66 1.13 -7.81
CA LYS A 170 5.63 1.75 -8.72
C LYS A 170 6.28 2.98 -8.09
N HIS A 171 7.44 3.32 -8.61
CA HIS A 171 8.20 4.50 -8.24
C HIS A 171 8.80 5.16 -9.49
N ASN A 172 9.42 6.32 -9.31
CA ASN A 172 10.05 7.13 -10.37
C ASN A 172 11.04 6.34 -11.27
N GLY A 173 11.82 5.43 -10.68
CA GLY A 173 12.79 4.56 -11.35
C GLY A 173 12.21 3.26 -11.94
N SER A 174 10.90 3.02 -11.82
CA SER A 174 10.26 1.89 -12.49
C SER A 174 10.28 2.07 -14.02
N ARG A 175 10.54 1.00 -14.79
CA ARG A 175 10.64 1.02 -16.27
C ARG A 175 9.45 1.70 -16.98
N ARG A 176 8.27 1.72 -16.37
CA ARG A 176 7.11 2.49 -16.83
C ARG A 176 6.41 3.12 -15.62
N PRO A 177 6.77 4.35 -15.20
CA PRO A 177 6.29 5.02 -13.99
C PRO A 177 4.90 5.63 -14.22
N SER A 178 3.94 4.76 -14.54
CA SER A 178 2.57 5.09 -14.93
C SER A 178 1.70 3.85 -14.73
N SER A 179 0.54 4.00 -14.09
CA SER A 179 -0.41 2.93 -13.80
C SER A 179 -1.82 3.32 -14.21
N TRP A 180 -2.79 2.46 -13.89
CA TRP A 180 -4.21 2.79 -14.04
C TRP A 180 -4.73 3.68 -12.91
N ARG A 181 -4.01 3.75 -11.78
CA ARG A 181 -4.30 4.63 -10.64
C ARG A 181 -3.77 6.04 -10.88
N VAL A 182 -2.52 6.13 -11.33
CA VAL A 182 -1.77 7.39 -11.44
C VAL A 182 -1.09 7.48 -12.81
N PRO A 183 -1.36 8.52 -13.62
CA PRO A 183 -0.84 8.61 -14.99
C PRO A 183 0.68 8.84 -15.04
N LYS A 184 1.25 9.55 -14.06
CA LYS A 184 2.70 9.80 -13.91
C LYS A 184 3.10 9.65 -12.44
N ILE A 185 3.96 8.68 -12.14
CA ILE A 185 4.36 8.32 -10.78
C ILE A 185 5.72 8.95 -10.46
N THR A 186 5.74 9.84 -9.47
CA THR A 186 6.92 10.62 -9.04
C THR A 186 7.50 10.16 -7.70
N ILE A 187 6.81 9.22 -7.01
CA ILE A 187 7.18 8.67 -5.70
C ILE A 187 8.58 8.04 -5.76
N SER A 188 9.38 8.20 -4.69
CA SER A 188 10.71 7.58 -4.57
C SER A 188 10.60 6.06 -4.37
N LYS A 189 11.71 5.34 -4.52
CA LYS A 189 11.72 3.88 -4.33
C LYS A 189 11.48 3.54 -2.85
N GLU A 190 12.06 4.34 -1.97
CA GLU A 190 12.06 4.21 -0.52
C GLU A 190 10.64 4.33 0.01
N LYS A 191 9.91 5.38 -0.40
CA LYS A 191 8.50 5.56 -0.04
C LYS A 191 7.60 4.46 -0.63
N ALA A 192 7.88 3.98 -1.83
CA ALA A 192 7.14 2.85 -2.40
C ALA A 192 7.40 1.53 -1.63
N ILE A 193 8.56 1.37 -0.99
CA ILE A 193 8.85 0.23 -0.08
C ILE A 193 8.14 0.41 1.27
N GLU A 194 8.10 1.64 1.80
CA GLU A 194 7.38 2.01 3.03
C GLU A 194 5.88 1.71 2.93
N GLU A 195 5.18 2.31 1.95
CA GLU A 195 3.76 2.03 1.69
C GLU A 195 3.48 0.53 1.47
N LEU A 196 4.43 -0.19 0.88
CA LEU A 196 4.29 -1.62 0.62
C LEU A 196 4.53 -2.47 1.89
N ASN A 197 5.40 -2.03 2.81
CA ASN A 197 5.61 -2.65 4.12
C ASN A 197 4.41 -2.44 5.05
N GLU A 198 3.72 -1.29 5.00
CA GLU A 198 2.45 -1.08 5.72
C GLU A 198 1.40 -2.13 5.29
N LEU A 199 1.23 -2.32 3.98
CA LEU A 199 0.36 -3.36 3.43
C LEU A 199 0.81 -4.77 3.83
N LYS A 200 2.14 -5.01 3.94
CA LYS A 200 2.69 -6.27 4.44
C LYS A 200 2.29 -6.53 5.89
N ALA A 201 2.38 -5.52 6.76
CA ALA A 201 2.05 -5.64 8.17
C ALA A 201 0.58 -6.04 8.37
N ILE A 202 -0.34 -5.33 7.69
CA ILE A 202 -1.78 -5.65 7.68
C ILE A 202 -2.02 -7.11 7.24
N LEU A 203 -1.31 -7.58 6.21
CA LEU A 203 -1.40 -8.97 5.75
C LEU A 203 -0.78 -9.98 6.74
N GLN A 204 0.24 -9.60 7.51
CA GLN A 204 0.89 -10.47 8.49
C GLN A 204 0.07 -10.62 9.79
N GLU A 205 -0.82 -9.68 10.10
CA GLU A 205 -1.77 -9.79 11.21
C GLU A 205 -2.89 -10.82 10.95
N VAL A 206 -3.18 -11.14 9.68
CA VAL A 206 -4.23 -12.10 9.31
C VAL A 206 -3.72 -13.54 9.41
N GLY A 207 -4.12 -14.24 10.48
CA GLY A 207 -3.69 -15.61 10.75
C GLY A 207 -4.29 -16.68 9.84
N ASP A 208 -5.52 -16.48 9.34
CA ASP A 208 -6.23 -17.49 8.53
C ASP A 208 -5.95 -17.34 7.03
N ALA A 209 -5.53 -18.42 6.38
CA ALA A 209 -5.12 -18.40 4.97
C ALA A 209 -6.23 -17.99 3.98
N THR A 210 -7.50 -18.24 4.31
CA THR A 210 -8.65 -17.83 3.50
C THR A 210 -8.90 -16.33 3.62
N GLU A 211 -8.81 -15.79 4.83
CA GLU A 211 -8.96 -14.35 5.08
C GLU A 211 -7.77 -13.57 4.53
N LEU A 212 -6.54 -14.06 4.74
CA LEU A 212 -5.31 -13.52 4.18
C LEU A 212 -5.44 -13.34 2.67
N ARG A 213 -5.99 -14.34 1.98
CA ARG A 213 -6.24 -14.26 0.55
C ARG A 213 -7.31 -13.21 0.20
N ALA A 214 -8.42 -13.14 0.93
CA ALA A 214 -9.48 -12.16 0.68
C ALA A 214 -8.96 -10.72 0.85
N THR A 215 -8.30 -10.44 1.98
CA THR A 215 -7.65 -9.16 2.28
C THR A 215 -6.59 -8.82 1.23
N PHE A 216 -5.77 -9.78 0.79
CA PHE A 216 -4.81 -9.57 -0.30
C PHE A 216 -5.50 -9.21 -1.62
N GLU A 217 -6.58 -9.90 -1.99
CA GLU A 217 -7.34 -9.59 -3.21
C GLU A 217 -8.03 -8.22 -3.15
N GLU A 218 -8.38 -7.72 -1.96
CA GLU A 218 -8.93 -6.38 -1.76
C GLU A 218 -7.84 -5.30 -1.84
N LEU A 219 -6.76 -5.44 -1.07
CA LEU A 219 -5.60 -4.53 -1.12
C LEU A 219 -4.98 -4.49 -2.53
N ALA A 220 -4.98 -5.60 -3.27
CA ALA A 220 -4.51 -5.62 -4.65
C ALA A 220 -5.46 -4.87 -5.62
N LYS A 221 -6.77 -4.82 -5.36
CA LYS A 221 -7.72 -4.04 -6.18
C LYS A 221 -7.56 -2.54 -5.95
N THR A 222 -7.36 -2.12 -4.70
CA THR A 222 -7.24 -0.70 -4.33
C THR A 222 -5.83 -0.17 -4.57
N GLU A 223 -4.79 -0.89 -4.15
CA GLU A 223 -3.43 -0.36 -4.04
C GLU A 223 -2.46 -0.75 -5.17
N SER A 224 -2.73 -1.80 -5.95
CA SER A 224 -1.76 -2.28 -6.95
C SER A 224 -1.77 -1.46 -8.24
N ASP A 225 -0.59 -0.98 -8.64
CA ASP A 225 -0.34 -0.33 -9.93
C ASP A 225 -0.34 -1.29 -11.14
N CYS A 226 -0.48 -2.59 -10.91
CA CYS A 226 -0.60 -3.58 -11.97
C CYS A 226 -2.03 -3.69 -12.51
N SER A 227 -2.18 -4.00 -13.80
CA SER A 227 -3.50 -4.30 -14.41
C SER A 227 -4.15 -5.57 -13.84
N SER A 228 -3.40 -6.42 -13.13
CA SER A 228 -3.93 -7.56 -12.38
C SER A 228 -4.77 -7.14 -11.16
N ALA A 229 -4.75 -5.87 -10.74
CA ALA A 229 -5.63 -5.33 -9.70
C ALA A 229 -7.10 -5.71 -9.93
N LYS A 230 -7.57 -5.69 -11.18
CA LYS A 230 -8.92 -6.10 -11.60
C LYS A 230 -9.28 -7.56 -11.25
N ARG A 231 -8.28 -8.41 -10.97
CA ARG A 231 -8.39 -9.82 -10.57
C ARG A 231 -7.87 -10.05 -9.14
N GLY A 232 -7.82 -9.03 -8.29
CA GLY A 232 -7.25 -9.15 -6.94
C GLY A 232 -5.75 -9.48 -6.95
N GLY A 233 -5.02 -9.00 -7.95
CA GLY A 233 -3.58 -9.26 -8.09
C GLY A 233 -3.23 -10.64 -8.66
N ASP A 234 -4.21 -11.50 -8.97
CA ASP A 234 -3.96 -12.84 -9.50
C ASP A 234 -3.29 -12.79 -10.88
N LEU A 235 -2.10 -13.38 -10.98
CA LEU A 235 -1.38 -13.55 -12.24
C LEU A 235 -1.78 -14.83 -12.96
N GLY A 236 -2.47 -15.77 -12.30
CA GLY A 236 -2.70 -17.12 -12.79
C GLY A 236 -1.47 -18.02 -12.65
N PHE A 237 -1.51 -19.18 -13.31
CA PHE A 237 -0.38 -20.11 -13.33
C PHE A 237 0.70 -19.64 -14.31
N PHE A 238 1.96 -19.71 -13.90
CA PHE A 238 3.11 -19.48 -14.78
C PHE A 238 4.27 -20.41 -14.45
N GLY A 239 4.95 -20.87 -15.51
CA GLY A 239 6.22 -21.59 -15.41
C GLY A 239 7.44 -20.67 -15.33
N ARG A 240 8.61 -21.30 -15.14
CA ARG A 240 9.92 -20.62 -15.12
C ARG A 240 10.23 -19.90 -16.44
N LYS A 241 11.06 -18.86 -16.38
CA LYS A 241 11.44 -17.92 -17.46
C LYS A 241 10.25 -17.16 -18.08
N LYS A 242 9.17 -16.97 -17.33
CA LYS A 242 7.99 -16.16 -17.76
C LYS A 242 7.89 -14.80 -17.06
N MET A 243 8.49 -14.67 -15.88
CA MET A 243 8.50 -13.43 -15.10
C MET A 243 9.93 -12.86 -15.01
N GLN A 244 10.08 -11.69 -14.38
CA GLN A 244 11.42 -11.13 -14.13
C GLN A 244 12.21 -12.01 -13.14
N PRO A 245 13.55 -12.12 -13.25
CA PRO A 245 14.33 -13.09 -12.46
C PRO A 245 14.15 -12.97 -10.95
N ALA A 246 14.07 -11.74 -10.40
CA ALA A 246 13.85 -11.52 -8.98
C ALA A 246 12.45 -11.98 -8.52
N PHE A 247 11.41 -11.62 -9.28
CA PHE A 247 10.02 -12.03 -9.04
C PHE A 247 9.85 -13.55 -9.12
N GLU A 248 10.49 -14.18 -10.10
CA GLU A 248 10.48 -15.64 -10.27
C GLU A 248 11.19 -16.34 -9.10
N LYS A 249 12.40 -15.90 -8.74
CA LYS A 249 13.16 -16.46 -7.62
C LYS A 249 12.37 -16.41 -6.31
N ALA A 250 11.69 -15.30 -6.04
CA ALA A 250 10.80 -15.18 -4.89
C ALA A 250 9.60 -16.12 -5.02
N SER A 251 8.82 -16.04 -6.11
CA SER A 251 7.60 -16.84 -6.31
C SER A 251 7.81 -18.35 -6.16
N PHE A 252 8.89 -18.88 -6.75
CA PHE A 252 9.22 -20.32 -6.67
C PHE A 252 9.90 -20.71 -5.34
N GLY A 253 10.47 -19.75 -4.60
CA GLY A 253 11.09 -19.98 -3.29
C GLY A 253 10.10 -19.98 -2.12
N LEU A 254 8.91 -19.39 -2.30
CA LEU A 254 7.84 -19.38 -1.29
C LEU A 254 7.18 -20.76 -1.16
N LYS A 255 6.73 -21.09 0.05
CA LYS A 255 5.80 -22.19 0.29
C LYS A 255 4.38 -21.81 -0.16
N VAL A 256 3.52 -22.77 -0.43
CA VAL A 256 2.10 -22.52 -0.69
C VAL A 256 1.46 -21.88 0.56
N GLY A 257 0.70 -20.80 0.37
CA GLY A 257 0.12 -19.98 1.44
C GLY A 257 1.07 -18.93 2.03
N ALA A 258 2.36 -18.90 1.64
CA ALA A 258 3.33 -17.97 2.21
C ALA A 258 3.36 -16.61 1.50
N LEU A 259 3.47 -15.55 2.29
CA LEU A 259 3.72 -14.17 1.87
C LEU A 259 5.23 -13.92 1.70
N SER A 260 5.61 -13.10 0.71
CA SER A 260 7.00 -12.70 0.48
C SER A 260 7.42 -11.46 1.26
N ASP A 261 8.73 -11.28 1.36
CA ASP A 261 9.32 -9.96 1.57
C ASP A 261 9.14 -9.06 0.34
N VAL A 262 9.55 -7.80 0.45
CA VAL A 262 9.50 -6.85 -0.66
C VAL A 262 10.49 -7.25 -1.74
N VAL A 263 9.98 -7.56 -2.93
CA VAL A 263 10.76 -7.97 -4.10
C VAL A 263 10.91 -6.79 -5.06
N ASP A 264 12.13 -6.30 -5.20
CA ASP A 264 12.48 -5.26 -6.17
C ASP A 264 12.62 -5.83 -7.59
N THR A 265 12.07 -5.12 -8.58
CA THR A 265 12.13 -5.50 -10.00
C THR A 265 12.17 -4.26 -10.88
N SER A 266 12.48 -4.41 -12.18
CA SER A 266 12.42 -3.26 -13.10
C SER A 266 11.01 -2.71 -13.29
N SER A 267 9.96 -3.40 -12.83
CA SER A 267 8.58 -2.90 -12.87
C SER A 267 8.23 -1.98 -11.69
N GLY A 268 9.03 -2.00 -10.62
CA GLY A 268 8.71 -1.49 -9.30
C GLY A 268 8.85 -2.57 -8.23
N VAL A 269 8.34 -2.29 -7.02
CA VAL A 269 8.46 -3.15 -5.84
C VAL A 269 7.19 -3.97 -5.63
N HIS A 270 7.35 -5.21 -5.19
CA HIS A 270 6.28 -6.19 -5.13
C HIS A 270 6.19 -6.93 -3.79
N ILE A 271 4.96 -7.25 -3.37
CA ILE A 271 4.69 -8.36 -2.44
C ILE A 271 3.97 -9.46 -3.21
N ILE A 272 4.29 -10.71 -2.88
CA ILE A 272 3.82 -11.92 -3.54
C ILE A 272 3.20 -12.86 -2.50
N LEU A 273 2.01 -13.38 -2.78
CA LEU A 273 1.37 -14.45 -2.00
C LEU A 273 1.21 -15.68 -2.90
N ARG A 274 1.84 -16.80 -2.55
CA ARG A 274 1.76 -18.04 -3.35
C ARG A 274 0.50 -18.83 -3.02
N LEU A 275 -0.30 -19.15 -4.04
CA LEU A 275 -1.54 -19.94 -3.92
C LEU A 275 -1.37 -21.41 -4.31
N ALA A 276 -0.41 -21.73 -5.19
CA ALA A 276 -0.10 -23.09 -5.65
C ALA A 276 1.37 -23.17 -6.09
#